data_AF-A0A497HIQ9-F1
#
_entry.id   AF-A0A497HIQ9-F1
#
_cell.length_a   1.000
_cell.length_b   1.000
_cell.length_c   1.000
_cell.angle_alpha   90.00
_cell.angle_beta   90.00
_cell.angle_gamma   90.00
#
_symmetry.space_group_name_H-M   'P 1'
#
loop_
_entity.id
_entity.type
_entity.pdbx_description
1 polymer ?
#
loop_
_entity_poly.entity_id
_entity_poly.type
_entity_poly.pdbx_seq_one_letter_code
_entity_poly.pdbx_strand_id
1 'polypeptide(L)'
;MKEAVILAAGLGKRFGTQKPKPLAELFGLPIIEHNIRKLKGYKIYVVYHLKEIADFIKKKFPKINLIYNPSPERENGYSLYLVKDLIEGDFILIMADHYYGEGFFKPLDFTKTTVVVSERCHNPEEATKVKVERGRIIEIGKNLKNYDFYDTGFFYCKKEIFEHIDTSKQKITLSSIISQLSKKEKVCYRPIDEFWIDIDTKEELKLAEEVIKKRLTKESDGYISKYINRKISAKITKRIIKYDFITPNIMTFFSFLIGITSSLFFLMGNPVVGGVLSQVCSIVDGCDGEIARLKNLRSPFGQVLDSVLDRYADILIVMGVLFAYGIEKLSIILFFFACSGSILFSYIYHLT
;
A
#
# COMPACT_ATOMS: atom_id res chain seq x y z
N MET A 1 14.57 7.38 -16.93
CA MET A 1 13.29 6.96 -16.29
C MET A 1 13.65 6.16 -15.04
N LYS A 2 12.90 6.23 -13.94
CA LYS A 2 13.22 5.42 -12.74
C LYS A 2 12.84 3.95 -13.00
N GLU A 3 13.70 3.02 -12.62
CA GLU A 3 13.50 1.58 -12.85
C GLU A 3 13.29 0.82 -11.53
N ALA A 4 12.51 -0.25 -11.57
CA ALA A 4 12.27 -1.11 -10.42
C ALA A 4 12.18 -2.58 -10.83
N VAL A 5 12.76 -3.45 -10.01
CA VAL A 5 12.82 -4.89 -10.19
C VAL A 5 12.11 -5.56 -9.02
N ILE A 6 11.15 -6.44 -9.32
CA ILE A 6 10.44 -7.24 -8.34
C ILE A 6 10.81 -8.72 -8.57
N LEU A 7 11.39 -9.37 -7.55
CA LEU A 7 11.73 -10.79 -7.63
C LEU A 7 10.56 -11.64 -7.13
N ALA A 8 9.95 -12.39 -8.03
CA ALA A 8 8.80 -13.26 -7.82
C ALA A 8 9.06 -14.70 -8.32
N ALA A 9 10.33 -15.13 -8.30
CA ALA A 9 10.77 -16.41 -8.84
C ALA A 9 10.95 -17.51 -7.78
N GLY A 10 10.54 -17.28 -6.53
CA GLY A 10 10.60 -18.29 -5.48
C GLY A 10 9.69 -19.49 -5.77
N LEU A 11 10.10 -20.67 -5.29
CA LEU A 11 9.33 -21.92 -5.39
C LEU A 11 8.16 -22.01 -4.37
N GLY A 12 8.05 -21.04 -3.47
CA GLY A 12 7.09 -21.06 -2.37
C GLY A 12 5.64 -21.00 -2.82
N LYS A 13 4.86 -22.01 -2.41
CA LYS A 13 3.38 -22.01 -2.49
C LYS A 13 2.79 -21.68 -1.11
N ARG A 14 1.63 -21.02 -1.08
CA ARG A 14 0.95 -20.60 0.16
C ARG A 14 0.45 -21.81 0.96
N PHE A 15 0.77 -21.94 2.25
CA PHE A 15 0.00 -22.73 3.27
C PHE A 15 -0.63 -24.05 2.82
N GLY A 16 0.07 -24.89 2.04
CA GLY A 16 -0.49 -26.14 1.50
C GLY A 16 -1.54 -25.97 0.39
N THR A 17 -1.71 -24.77 -0.16
CA THR A 17 -2.54 -24.44 -1.33
C THR A 17 -1.69 -24.35 -2.60
N GLN A 18 -2.32 -24.48 -3.76
CA GLN A 18 -1.62 -24.44 -5.05
C GLN A 18 -1.19 -23.03 -5.51
N LYS A 19 -1.61 -21.94 -4.82
CA LYS A 19 -1.34 -20.57 -5.28
C LYS A 19 0.07 -20.09 -4.89
N PRO A 20 0.77 -19.35 -5.77
CA PRO A 20 2.03 -18.68 -5.46
C PRO A 20 1.92 -17.70 -4.29
N LYS A 21 2.94 -17.60 -3.43
CA LYS A 21 2.98 -16.65 -2.30
C LYS A 21 2.70 -15.19 -2.72
N PRO A 22 3.30 -14.64 -3.79
CA PRO A 22 3.05 -13.25 -4.20
C PRO A 22 1.59 -12.95 -4.58
N LEU A 23 0.81 -13.99 -4.89
CA LEU A 23 -0.62 -13.89 -5.21
C LEU A 23 -1.54 -14.11 -4.00
N ALA A 24 -0.99 -14.30 -2.80
CA ALA A 24 -1.79 -14.35 -1.59
C ALA A 24 -2.49 -13.00 -1.35
N GLU A 25 -3.76 -13.04 -0.98
CA GLU A 25 -4.55 -11.84 -0.73
C GLU A 25 -4.21 -11.25 0.64
N LEU A 26 -3.63 -10.05 0.60
CA LEU A 26 -3.41 -9.17 1.74
C LEU A 26 -4.44 -8.04 1.67
N PHE A 27 -5.41 -8.03 2.58
CA PHE A 27 -6.47 -7.02 2.60
C PHE A 27 -7.23 -6.90 1.27
N GLY A 28 -7.52 -8.05 0.64
CA GLY A 28 -8.30 -8.13 -0.60
C GLY A 28 -7.52 -7.90 -1.90
N LEU A 29 -6.23 -7.54 -1.83
CA LEU A 29 -5.33 -7.43 -2.98
C LEU A 29 -4.17 -8.42 -2.86
N PRO A 30 -3.68 -9.01 -3.96
CA PRO A 30 -2.42 -9.76 -3.97
C PRO A 30 -1.25 -8.96 -3.39
N ILE A 31 -0.34 -9.60 -2.64
CA ILE A 31 0.85 -8.95 -2.07
C ILE A 31 1.65 -8.22 -3.16
N ILE A 32 1.89 -8.89 -4.30
CA ILE A 32 2.62 -8.29 -5.42
C ILE A 32 1.91 -7.05 -6.00
N GLU A 33 0.58 -7.01 -5.94
CA GLU A 33 -0.19 -5.85 -6.40
C GLU A 33 0.02 -4.63 -5.51
N HIS A 34 0.14 -4.79 -4.19
CA HIS A 34 0.50 -3.69 -3.29
C HIS A 34 1.83 -3.06 -3.69
N ASN A 35 2.82 -3.89 -4.01
CA ASN A 35 4.17 -3.46 -4.39
C ASN A 35 4.18 -2.76 -5.75
N ILE A 36 3.52 -3.34 -6.76
CA ILE A 36 3.38 -2.75 -8.10
C ILE A 36 2.74 -1.35 -8.01
N ARG A 37 1.67 -1.20 -7.22
CA ARG A 37 0.95 0.08 -7.10
C ARG A 37 1.79 1.16 -6.41
N LYS A 38 2.62 0.79 -5.44
CA LYS A 38 3.57 1.73 -4.78
C LYS A 38 4.69 2.19 -5.71
N LEU A 39 5.03 1.38 -6.71
CA LEU A 39 6.00 1.71 -7.77
C LEU A 39 5.38 2.47 -8.96
N LYS A 40 4.25 3.16 -8.76
CA LYS A 40 3.65 4.01 -9.80
C LYS A 40 4.66 5.06 -10.28
N GLY A 41 4.87 5.14 -11.59
CA GLY A 41 5.84 6.04 -12.23
C GLY A 41 7.22 5.41 -12.49
N TYR A 42 7.43 4.15 -12.11
CA TYR A 42 8.63 3.39 -12.45
C TYR A 42 8.42 2.53 -13.70
N LYS A 43 9.48 2.28 -14.46
CA LYS A 43 9.56 1.17 -15.43
C LYS A 43 9.80 -0.11 -14.62
N ILE A 44 8.77 -0.94 -14.50
CA ILE A 44 8.78 -2.12 -13.63
C ILE A 44 9.16 -3.36 -14.44
N TYR A 45 10.06 -4.16 -13.88
CA TYR A 45 10.45 -5.49 -14.34
C TYR A 45 10.09 -6.50 -13.26
N VAL A 46 9.36 -7.55 -13.61
CA VAL A 46 9.02 -8.64 -12.68
C VAL A 46 9.66 -9.92 -13.18
N VAL A 47 10.55 -10.48 -12.36
CA VAL A 47 11.18 -11.77 -12.62
C VAL A 47 10.32 -12.85 -11.98
N TYR A 48 9.74 -13.73 -12.79
CA TYR A 48 8.79 -14.74 -12.34
C TYR A 48 9.23 -16.14 -12.76
N HIS A 49 8.83 -17.14 -11.99
CA HIS A 49 8.95 -18.55 -12.39
C HIS A 49 7.57 -19.16 -12.65
N LEU A 50 6.63 -18.94 -11.73
CA LEU A 50 5.29 -19.51 -11.79
C LEU A 50 4.41 -18.73 -12.77
N LYS A 51 3.81 -19.43 -13.75
CA LYS A 51 3.03 -18.85 -14.85
C LYS A 51 1.83 -18.04 -14.34
N GLU A 52 1.23 -18.46 -13.24
CA GLU A 52 0.09 -17.78 -12.61
C GLU A 52 0.41 -16.33 -12.24
N ILE A 53 1.67 -16.04 -11.85
CA ILE A 53 2.13 -14.68 -11.56
C ILE A 53 2.14 -13.84 -12.85
N ALA A 54 2.70 -14.39 -13.93
CA ALA A 54 2.74 -13.71 -15.23
C ALA A 54 1.33 -13.49 -15.80
N ASP A 55 0.44 -14.47 -15.72
CA ASP A 55 -0.93 -14.36 -16.21
C ASP A 55 -1.71 -13.28 -15.45
N PHE A 56 -1.56 -13.23 -14.13
CA PHE A 56 -2.13 -12.16 -13.29
C PHE A 56 -1.61 -10.77 -13.71
N ILE A 57 -0.28 -10.62 -13.85
CA ILE A 57 0.33 -9.33 -14.18
C ILE A 57 -0.03 -8.90 -15.61
N LYS A 58 0.01 -9.79 -16.61
CA LYS A 58 -0.37 -9.47 -17.99
C LYS A 58 -1.80 -8.95 -18.07
N LYS A 59 -2.71 -9.60 -17.36
CA LYS A 59 -4.14 -9.23 -17.36
C LYS A 59 -4.37 -7.87 -16.71
N LYS A 60 -3.72 -7.60 -15.58
CA LYS A 60 -4.03 -6.43 -14.73
C LYS A 60 -3.11 -5.23 -14.93
N PHE A 61 -1.85 -5.48 -15.27
CA PHE A 61 -0.80 -4.49 -15.44
C PHE A 61 -0.03 -4.73 -16.75
N PRO A 62 -0.67 -4.59 -17.92
CA PRO A 62 -0.10 -4.98 -19.21
C PRO A 62 1.18 -4.21 -19.61
N LYS A 63 1.49 -3.10 -18.94
CA LYS A 63 2.70 -2.30 -19.19
C LYS A 63 3.94 -2.80 -18.43
N ILE A 64 3.80 -3.80 -17.57
CA ILE A 64 4.92 -4.34 -16.78
C ILE A 64 5.73 -5.32 -17.64
N ASN A 65 7.06 -5.19 -17.59
CA ASN A 65 7.97 -6.09 -18.28
C ASN A 65 8.11 -7.38 -17.47
N LEU A 66 7.86 -8.52 -18.10
CA LEU A 66 7.89 -9.84 -17.47
C LEU A 66 9.08 -10.65 -17.96
N ILE A 67 9.86 -11.18 -17.02
CA ILE A 67 11.08 -11.94 -17.30
C ILE A 67 10.93 -13.33 -16.67
N TYR A 68 10.97 -14.36 -17.50
CA TYR A 68 10.88 -15.73 -17.04
C TYR A 68 12.22 -16.18 -16.45
N ASN A 69 12.18 -16.75 -15.24
CA ASN A 69 13.30 -17.45 -14.63
C ASN A 69 13.15 -18.97 -14.86
N PRO A 70 13.98 -19.58 -15.72
CA PRO A 70 13.94 -21.03 -15.96
C PRO A 70 14.55 -21.86 -14.83
N SER A 71 15.30 -21.24 -13.92
CA SER A 71 16.14 -21.92 -12.92
C SER A 71 16.00 -21.27 -11.53
N PRO A 72 14.81 -21.33 -10.90
CA PRO A 72 14.56 -20.72 -9.59
C PRO A 72 15.43 -21.31 -8.46
N GLU A 73 15.92 -22.55 -8.61
CA GLU A 73 16.84 -23.22 -7.69
C GLU A 73 18.21 -22.54 -7.58
N ARG A 74 18.54 -21.64 -8.53
CA ARG A 74 19.77 -20.82 -8.51
C ARG A 74 19.66 -19.58 -7.64
N GLU A 75 18.56 -19.42 -6.90
CA GLU A 75 18.31 -18.37 -5.90
C GLU A 75 18.06 -16.95 -6.48
N ASN A 76 17.81 -15.99 -5.59
CA ASN A 76 17.39 -14.63 -5.92
C ASN A 76 18.45 -13.78 -6.66
N GLY A 77 19.74 -14.06 -6.48
CA GLY A 77 20.81 -13.40 -7.21
C GLY A 77 20.84 -13.79 -8.70
N TYR A 78 20.51 -15.04 -9.04
CA TYR A 78 20.31 -15.44 -10.44
C TYR A 78 19.05 -14.79 -11.03
N SER A 79 17.98 -14.69 -10.24
CA SER A 79 16.77 -13.97 -10.66
C SER A 79 17.08 -12.51 -11.01
N LEU A 80 17.91 -11.84 -10.20
CA LEU A 80 18.39 -10.49 -10.49
C LEU A 80 19.24 -10.44 -11.77
N TYR A 81 20.13 -11.42 -12.00
CA TYR A 81 20.97 -11.46 -13.20
C TYR A 81 20.17 -11.41 -14.50
N LEU A 82 18.99 -12.05 -14.55
CA LEU A 82 18.17 -12.15 -15.76
C LEU A 82 17.65 -10.79 -16.29
N VAL A 83 17.70 -9.72 -15.48
CA VAL A 83 17.31 -8.37 -15.92
C VAL A 83 18.49 -7.48 -16.30
N LYS A 84 19.73 -7.98 -16.21
CA LYS A 84 20.98 -7.21 -16.40
C LYS A 84 20.98 -6.37 -17.68
N ASP A 85 20.62 -6.98 -18.80
CA ASP A 85 20.70 -6.33 -20.12
C ASP A 85 19.46 -5.47 -20.43
N LEU A 86 18.43 -5.51 -19.58
CA LEU A 86 17.20 -4.73 -19.73
C LEU A 86 17.23 -3.44 -18.91
N ILE A 87 17.96 -3.44 -17.79
CA ILE A 87 18.10 -2.28 -16.90
C ILE A 87 19.13 -1.32 -17.47
N GLU A 88 18.74 -0.05 -17.61
CA GLU A 88 19.56 0.99 -18.21
C GLU A 88 20.37 1.74 -17.15
N GLY A 89 19.81 1.96 -15.96
CA GLY A 89 20.42 2.75 -14.89
C GLY A 89 20.25 2.17 -13.48
N ASP A 90 20.23 3.07 -12.51
CA ASP A 90 20.00 2.72 -11.10
C ASP A 90 18.52 2.37 -10.87
N PHE A 91 18.28 1.42 -9.97
CA PHE A 91 16.95 0.82 -9.81
C PHE A 91 16.63 0.45 -8.36
N ILE A 92 15.35 0.34 -8.06
CA ILE A 92 14.86 -0.26 -6.82
C ILE A 92 14.75 -1.77 -7.01
N LEU A 93 15.17 -2.57 -6.03
CA LEU A 93 14.98 -4.02 -6.02
C LEU A 93 14.18 -4.40 -4.77
N ILE A 94 13.10 -5.17 -4.98
CA ILE A 94 12.24 -5.65 -3.88
C ILE A 94 11.82 -7.11 -4.07
N MET A 95 11.55 -7.78 -2.96
CA MET A 95 10.95 -9.12 -2.96
C MET A 95 9.42 -9.04 -3.15
N ALA A 96 8.84 -9.98 -3.90
CA ALA A 96 7.41 -9.96 -4.25
C ALA A 96 6.46 -10.42 -3.15
N ASP A 97 6.97 -11.16 -2.17
CA ASP A 97 6.26 -11.76 -1.04
C ASP A 97 6.35 -10.93 0.25
N HIS A 98 7.02 -9.78 0.19
CA HIS A 98 7.12 -8.85 1.30
C HIS A 98 6.11 -7.71 1.17
N TYR A 99 5.61 -7.20 2.30
CA TYR A 99 4.89 -5.95 2.37
C TYR A 99 5.78 -4.86 2.96
N TYR A 100 5.81 -3.69 2.30
CA TYR A 100 6.61 -2.53 2.70
C TYR A 100 5.71 -1.33 2.98
N GLY A 101 5.90 -0.60 4.08
CA GLY A 101 5.20 0.66 4.32
C GLY A 101 5.57 1.77 3.31
N GLU A 102 4.79 2.86 3.27
CA GLU A 102 4.99 3.96 2.30
C GLU A 102 6.38 4.62 2.44
N GLY A 103 6.96 4.63 3.64
CA GLY A 103 8.28 5.19 3.92
C GLY A 103 9.44 4.59 3.11
N PHE A 104 9.31 3.32 2.67
CA PHE A 104 10.33 2.64 1.85
C PHE A 104 10.46 3.23 0.44
N PHE A 105 9.39 3.80 -0.11
CA PHE A 105 9.37 4.27 -1.50
C PHE A 105 9.68 5.76 -1.62
N LYS A 106 10.08 6.42 -0.52
CA LYS A 106 10.52 7.81 -0.55
C LYS A 106 11.76 7.92 -1.45
N PRO A 107 11.86 8.97 -2.29
CA PRO A 107 13.06 9.20 -3.09
C PRO A 107 14.30 9.25 -2.19
N LEU A 108 15.34 8.56 -2.62
CA LEU A 108 16.64 8.58 -1.98
C LEU A 108 17.67 8.95 -3.05
N ASP A 109 18.48 9.94 -2.74
CA ASP A 109 19.73 10.14 -3.47
C ASP A 109 20.78 9.23 -2.84
N PHE A 110 21.32 8.29 -3.62
CA PHE A 110 22.27 7.31 -3.15
C PHE A 110 23.46 7.21 -4.10
N THR A 111 24.66 7.13 -3.52
CA THR A 111 25.93 7.04 -4.26
C THR A 111 26.44 5.61 -4.38
N LYS A 112 25.96 4.70 -3.54
CA LYS A 112 26.32 3.28 -3.48
C LYS A 112 25.07 2.42 -3.37
N THR A 113 25.16 1.16 -3.78
CA THR A 113 24.07 0.20 -3.53
C THR A 113 23.72 0.24 -2.04
N THR A 114 22.46 0.46 -1.71
CA THR A 114 22.00 0.67 -0.34
C THR A 114 21.07 -0.47 0.06
N VAL A 115 21.43 -1.19 1.12
CA VAL A 115 20.53 -2.16 1.77
C VAL A 115 19.66 -1.41 2.76
N VAL A 116 18.33 -1.50 2.62
CA VAL A 116 17.44 -0.97 3.64
C VAL A 116 17.35 -2.00 4.77
N VAL A 117 17.61 -1.53 5.99
CA VAL A 117 17.72 -2.39 7.17
C VAL A 117 16.79 -1.90 8.27
N SER A 118 16.37 -2.81 9.16
CA SER A 118 15.53 -2.48 10.30
C SER A 118 16.02 -3.16 11.57
N GLU A 119 15.86 -2.49 12.71
CA GLU A 119 16.07 -3.10 14.04
C GLU A 119 14.95 -4.07 14.40
N ARG A 120 13.79 -3.98 13.72
CA ARG A 120 12.61 -4.79 13.99
C ARG A 120 12.42 -5.82 12.89
N CYS A 121 12.23 -7.07 13.29
CA CYS A 121 11.85 -8.18 12.40
C CYS A 121 10.86 -9.09 13.14
N HIS A 122 9.84 -9.57 12.42
CA HIS A 122 8.85 -10.47 13.01
C HIS A 122 9.36 -11.91 13.14
N ASN A 123 10.21 -12.35 12.21
CA ASN A 123 10.81 -13.68 12.21
C ASN A 123 12.35 -13.61 12.22
N PRO A 124 12.97 -13.30 13.38
CA PRO A 124 14.43 -13.15 13.51
C PRO A 124 15.25 -14.38 13.10
N GLU A 125 14.69 -15.58 13.22
CA GLU A 125 15.41 -16.82 12.97
C GLU A 125 15.68 -17.03 11.48
N GLU A 126 14.68 -16.76 10.63
CA GLU A 126 14.79 -16.95 9.17
C GLU A 126 15.33 -15.72 8.42
N ALA A 127 15.35 -14.57 9.10
CA ALA A 127 15.79 -13.29 8.55
C ALA A 127 17.29 -13.27 8.22
N THR A 128 17.61 -12.54 7.13
CA THR A 128 18.98 -12.17 6.80
C THR A 128 19.42 -11.05 7.73
N LYS A 129 20.52 -11.25 8.44
CA LYS A 129 21.05 -10.34 9.45
C LYS A 129 22.20 -9.52 8.84
N VAL A 130 22.43 -8.32 9.36
CA VAL A 130 23.44 -7.37 8.90
C VAL A 130 24.27 -6.90 10.08
N LYS A 131 25.59 -7.04 9.99
CA LYS A 131 26.56 -6.49 10.95
C LYS A 131 27.18 -5.22 10.38
N VAL A 132 27.21 -4.18 11.20
CA VAL A 132 27.75 -2.86 10.89
C VAL A 132 28.87 -2.51 11.88
N GLU A 133 29.99 -2.03 11.35
CA GLU A 133 31.05 -1.43 12.15
C GLU A 133 31.54 -0.15 11.51
N ARG A 134 31.76 0.89 12.31
CA ARG A 134 32.24 2.21 11.86
C ARG A 134 31.44 2.77 10.66
N GLY A 135 30.11 2.57 10.68
CA GLY A 135 29.19 3.04 9.64
C GLY A 135 29.24 2.27 8.31
N ARG A 136 29.78 1.04 8.30
CA ARG A 136 29.87 0.20 7.10
C ARG A 136 29.29 -1.19 7.36
N ILE A 137 28.66 -1.78 6.36
CA ILE A 137 28.30 -3.20 6.40
C ILE A 137 29.60 -4.01 6.34
N ILE A 138 29.83 -4.86 7.34
CA ILE A 138 31.00 -5.75 7.38
C ILE A 138 30.60 -7.16 6.98
N GLU A 139 29.42 -7.61 7.42
CA GLU A 139 28.93 -8.96 7.17
C GLU A 139 27.41 -8.97 7.01
N ILE A 140 26.93 -9.87 6.15
CA ILE A 140 25.51 -10.09 5.88
C ILE A 140 25.25 -11.59 5.68
N GLY A 141 24.19 -12.11 6.29
CA GLY A 141 23.87 -13.54 6.19
C GLY A 141 22.82 -13.99 7.19
N LYS A 142 22.23 -15.18 6.97
CA LYS A 142 21.21 -15.73 7.86
C LYS A 142 21.77 -16.27 9.18
N ASN A 143 23.01 -16.78 9.14
CA ASN A 143 23.64 -17.52 10.25
C ASN A 143 24.54 -16.64 11.15
N LEU A 144 24.40 -15.31 11.06
CA LEU A 144 25.15 -14.37 11.90
C LEU A 144 24.70 -14.47 13.36
N LYS A 145 25.66 -14.65 14.27
CA LYS A 145 25.42 -14.64 15.72
C LYS A 145 25.41 -13.23 16.31
N ASN A 146 26.27 -12.35 15.80
CA ASN A 146 26.37 -10.96 16.21
C ASN A 146 25.97 -10.09 15.01
N TYR A 147 24.96 -9.24 15.19
CA TYR A 147 24.37 -8.41 14.15
C TYR A 147 23.74 -7.17 14.78
N ASP A 148 23.52 -6.14 13.97
CA ASP A 148 22.95 -4.86 14.42
C ASP A 148 21.56 -4.64 13.81
N PHE A 149 21.31 -5.20 12.62
CA PHE A 149 20.04 -5.03 11.91
C PHE A 149 19.60 -6.30 11.16
N TYR A 150 18.35 -6.27 10.70
CA TYR A 150 17.79 -7.21 9.74
C TYR A 150 17.70 -6.56 8.35
N ASP A 151 18.05 -7.32 7.32
CA ASP A 151 17.79 -6.95 5.91
C ASP A 151 16.29 -7.07 5.63
N THR A 152 15.69 -6.00 5.12
CA THR A 152 14.25 -5.96 4.84
C THR A 152 13.88 -6.52 3.47
N GLY A 153 14.85 -6.91 2.64
CA GLY A 153 14.61 -7.32 1.26
C GLY A 153 14.35 -6.17 0.28
N PHE A 154 14.61 -4.92 0.70
CA PHE A 154 14.46 -3.71 -0.10
C PHE A 154 15.84 -3.10 -0.35
N PHE A 155 16.17 -2.83 -1.61
CA PHE A 155 17.46 -2.30 -2.00
C PHE A 155 17.31 -1.14 -2.99
N TYR A 156 18.19 -0.16 -2.85
CA TYR A 156 18.49 0.79 -3.91
C TYR A 156 19.78 0.35 -4.58
N CYS A 157 19.72 -0.08 -5.83
CA CYS A 157 20.83 -0.73 -6.52
C CYS A 157 21.48 0.22 -7.51
N LYS A 158 22.82 0.31 -7.43
CA LYS A 158 23.62 0.83 -8.54
C LYS A 158 23.74 -0.24 -9.61
N LYS A 159 23.73 0.15 -10.90
CA LYS A 159 23.85 -0.80 -12.02
C LYS A 159 25.08 -1.70 -11.94
N GLU A 160 26.18 -1.21 -11.37
CA GLU A 160 27.41 -1.99 -11.13
C GLU A 160 27.20 -3.25 -10.28
N ILE A 161 26.07 -3.42 -9.59
CA ILE A 161 25.74 -4.66 -8.88
C ILE A 161 25.84 -5.89 -9.80
N PHE A 162 25.50 -5.75 -11.08
CA PHE A 162 25.53 -6.85 -12.05
C PHE A 162 26.95 -7.34 -12.36
N GLU A 163 27.98 -6.52 -12.16
CA GLU A 163 29.40 -6.90 -12.33
C GLU A 163 29.89 -7.83 -11.21
N HIS A 164 29.13 -7.92 -10.12
CA HIS A 164 29.44 -8.70 -8.92
C HIS A 164 28.62 -9.98 -8.84
N ILE A 165 27.92 -10.34 -9.93
CA ILE A 165 27.17 -11.58 -10.02
C ILE A 165 28.03 -12.64 -10.69
N ASP A 166 28.45 -13.62 -9.92
CA ASP A 166 29.21 -14.76 -10.41
C ASP A 166 28.28 -15.87 -10.92
N THR A 167 28.04 -15.88 -12.23
CA THR A 167 27.17 -16.85 -12.90
C THR A 167 27.74 -18.26 -12.99
N SER A 168 29.01 -18.48 -12.63
CA SER A 168 29.60 -19.82 -12.57
C SER A 168 29.10 -20.61 -11.36
N LYS A 169 28.62 -19.92 -10.32
CA LYS A 169 28.06 -20.55 -9.12
C LYS A 169 26.71 -21.19 -9.40
N GLN A 170 26.50 -22.36 -8.80
CA GLN A 170 25.23 -23.07 -8.85
C GLN A 170 24.12 -22.28 -8.15
N LYS A 171 24.38 -21.76 -6.94
CA LYS A 171 23.46 -20.92 -6.17
C LYS A 171 24.02 -19.52 -5.98
N ILE A 172 23.22 -18.51 -6.28
CA ILE A 172 23.61 -17.10 -6.22
C ILE A 172 22.60 -16.37 -5.34
N THR A 173 22.99 -15.99 -4.13
CA THR A 173 22.12 -15.22 -3.23
C THR A 173 22.45 -13.73 -3.27
N LEU A 174 21.45 -12.88 -3.07
CA LEU A 174 21.64 -11.44 -2.92
C LEU A 174 22.60 -11.12 -1.77
N SER A 175 22.48 -11.81 -0.63
CA SER A 175 23.41 -11.66 0.49
C SER A 175 24.88 -11.90 0.09
N SER A 176 25.15 -12.88 -0.78
CA SER A 176 26.51 -13.13 -1.27
C SER A 176 27.02 -12.01 -2.18
N ILE A 177 26.17 -11.44 -3.03
CA ILE A 177 26.51 -10.29 -3.91
C ILE A 177 26.79 -9.05 -3.05
N ILE A 178 25.93 -8.78 -2.07
CA ILE A 178 26.10 -7.66 -1.12
C ILE A 178 27.39 -7.83 -0.32
N SER A 179 27.69 -9.04 0.17
CA SER A 179 28.95 -9.32 0.88
C SER A 179 30.18 -9.00 0.01
N GLN A 180 30.14 -9.33 -1.29
CA GLN A 180 31.22 -8.99 -2.23
C GLN A 180 31.34 -7.48 -2.46
N LEU A 181 30.22 -6.76 -2.60
CA LEU A 181 30.22 -5.30 -2.71
C LEU A 181 30.75 -4.63 -1.42
N SER A 182 30.44 -5.18 -0.25
CA SER A 182 30.95 -4.74 1.05
C SER A 182 32.47 -4.71 1.09
N LYS A 183 33.11 -5.80 0.63
CA LYS A 183 34.59 -5.90 0.59
C LYS A 183 35.25 -4.86 -0.30
N LYS A 184 34.51 -4.30 -1.27
CA LYS A 184 34.96 -3.24 -2.18
C LYS A 184 34.49 -1.84 -1.78
N GLU A 185 33.87 -1.70 -0.59
CA GLU A 185 33.25 -0.47 -0.12
C GLU A 185 32.19 0.12 -1.08
N LYS A 186 31.52 -0.71 -1.88
CA LYS A 186 30.49 -0.30 -2.86
C LYS A 186 29.05 -0.43 -2.36
N VAL A 187 28.88 -0.70 -1.05
CA VAL A 187 27.57 -0.82 -0.41
C VAL A 187 27.48 0.05 0.83
N CYS A 188 26.29 0.56 1.12
CA CYS A 188 25.93 1.18 2.39
C CYS A 188 24.59 0.61 2.91
N TYR A 189 24.18 1.05 4.10
CA TYR A 189 22.91 0.67 4.69
C TYR A 189 22.07 1.92 5.00
N ARG A 190 20.75 1.73 5.07
CA ARG A 190 19.79 2.75 5.51
C ARG A 190 18.85 2.14 6.55
N PRO A 191 18.95 2.51 7.83
CA PRO A 191 17.97 2.16 8.82
C PRO A 191 16.60 2.74 8.48
N ILE A 192 15.54 2.00 8.75
CA ILE A 192 14.16 2.47 8.58
C ILE A 192 13.29 2.06 9.79
N ASP A 193 12.54 3.04 10.30
CA ASP A 193 11.48 2.83 11.29
C ASP A 193 10.11 2.88 10.59
N GLU A 194 9.90 1.91 9.68
CA GLU A 194 8.65 1.76 8.95
C GLU A 194 8.27 0.27 8.95
N PHE A 195 6.97 -0.03 9.02
CA PHE A 195 6.52 -1.42 9.03
C PHE A 195 6.90 -2.13 7.73
N TRP A 196 7.47 -3.32 7.88
CA TRP A 196 7.71 -4.27 6.82
C TRP A 196 7.53 -5.69 7.38
N ILE A 197 7.22 -6.64 6.50
CA ILE A 197 7.08 -8.04 6.88
C ILE A 197 7.21 -8.91 5.62
N ASP A 198 7.98 -9.99 5.74
CA ASP A 198 7.97 -11.15 4.85
C ASP A 198 6.77 -12.03 5.18
N ILE A 199 5.93 -12.36 4.18
CA ILE A 199 4.66 -13.07 4.42
C ILE A 199 4.79 -14.53 4.00
N ASP A 200 5.18 -15.33 4.97
CA ASP A 200 5.41 -16.76 4.89
C ASP A 200 4.39 -17.59 5.66
N THR A 201 3.75 -17.04 6.71
CA THR A 201 2.74 -17.65 7.62
C THR A 201 1.34 -17.00 7.56
N LYS A 202 0.29 -17.74 7.97
CA LYS A 202 -1.07 -17.16 8.02
C LYS A 202 -1.15 -16.09 9.11
N GLU A 203 -0.33 -16.26 10.14
CA GLU A 203 -0.15 -15.38 11.28
C GLU A 203 0.46 -14.05 10.83
N GLU A 204 1.53 -14.07 10.03
CA GLU A 204 2.12 -12.87 9.40
C GLU A 204 1.14 -12.17 8.47
N LEU A 205 0.36 -12.91 7.68
CA LEU A 205 -0.66 -12.32 6.83
C LEU A 205 -1.71 -11.56 7.66
N LYS A 206 -2.19 -12.14 8.77
CA LYS A 206 -3.13 -11.47 9.68
C LYS A 206 -2.50 -10.23 10.33
N LEU A 207 -1.24 -10.32 10.74
CA LEU A 207 -0.51 -9.19 11.31
C LEU A 207 -0.41 -8.03 10.31
N ALA A 208 -0.03 -8.33 9.07
CA ALA A 208 0.03 -7.36 7.99
C ALA A 208 -1.35 -6.73 7.71
N GLU A 209 -2.43 -7.52 7.71
CA GLU A 209 -3.80 -7.00 7.55
C GLU A 209 -4.21 -6.05 8.67
N GLU A 210 -3.90 -6.36 9.93
CA GLU A 210 -4.22 -5.49 11.06
C GLU A 210 -3.39 -4.19 11.02
N VAL A 211 -2.14 -4.24 10.57
CA VAL A 211 -1.34 -3.02 10.36
C VAL A 211 -1.93 -2.15 9.25
N ILE A 212 -2.34 -2.75 8.12
CA ILE A 212 -3.04 -2.02 7.05
C ILE A 212 -4.29 -1.35 7.60
N LYS A 213 -5.13 -2.10 8.32
CA LYS A 213 -6.38 -1.60 8.90
C LYS A 213 -6.16 -0.46 9.89
N LYS A 214 -5.13 -0.54 10.73
CA LYS A 214 -4.74 0.57 11.62
C LYS A 214 -4.38 1.83 10.84
N ARG A 215 -3.61 1.69 9.74
CA ARG A 215 -3.24 2.81 8.84
C ARG A 215 -4.42 3.42 8.06
N LEU A 216 -5.52 2.69 7.91
CA LEU A 216 -6.75 3.24 7.33
C LEU A 216 -7.45 4.22 8.27
N THR A 217 -7.26 4.08 9.58
CA THR A 217 -7.78 5.01 10.59
C THR A 217 -6.83 6.19 10.72
N LYS A 218 -7.33 7.42 10.57
CA LYS A 218 -6.52 8.64 10.73
C LYS A 218 -6.51 9.06 12.20
N GLU A 219 -5.42 9.67 12.65
CA GLU A 219 -5.39 10.30 13.99
C GLU A 219 -6.40 11.43 14.12
N SER A 220 -6.66 12.15 13.02
CA SER A 220 -7.66 13.21 12.93
C SER A 220 -9.11 12.71 12.86
N ASP A 221 -9.35 11.39 12.73
CA ASP A 221 -10.73 10.88 12.68
C ASP A 221 -11.46 11.18 14.01
N GLY A 222 -12.71 11.63 13.92
CA GLY A 222 -13.57 11.85 15.08
C GLY A 222 -13.92 10.55 15.82
N TYR A 223 -14.52 10.67 17.00
CA TYR A 223 -14.85 9.52 17.86
C TYR A 223 -15.72 8.46 17.15
N ILE A 224 -16.82 8.88 16.53
CA ILE A 224 -17.72 7.97 15.78
C ILE A 224 -16.98 7.29 14.62
N SER A 225 -16.16 8.06 13.89
CA SER A 225 -15.37 7.52 12.78
C SER A 225 -14.40 6.43 13.23
N LYS A 226 -13.62 6.68 14.29
CA LYS A 226 -12.63 5.74 14.84
C LYS A 226 -13.26 4.44 15.35
N TYR A 227 -14.33 4.53 16.13
CA TYR A 227 -14.85 3.37 16.85
C TYR A 227 -15.96 2.61 16.13
N ILE A 228 -16.65 3.25 15.17
CA ILE A 228 -17.77 2.68 14.42
C ILE A 228 -17.45 2.66 12.92
N ASN A 229 -17.33 3.82 12.27
CA ASN A 229 -17.32 3.87 10.80
C ASN A 229 -16.13 3.09 10.22
N ARG A 230 -14.91 3.32 10.73
CA ARG A 230 -13.68 2.66 10.25
C ARG A 230 -13.71 1.14 10.37
N LYS A 231 -14.43 0.60 11.35
CA LYS A 231 -14.58 -0.86 11.49
C LYS A 231 -15.47 -1.47 10.40
N ILE A 232 -16.41 -0.69 9.89
CA ILE A 232 -17.36 -1.12 8.87
C ILE A 232 -16.80 -0.80 7.47
N SER A 233 -16.34 0.43 7.23
CA SER A 233 -15.73 0.86 5.98
C SER A 233 -14.57 -0.03 5.58
N ALA A 234 -13.64 -0.33 6.50
CA ALA A 234 -12.51 -1.21 6.22
C ALA A 234 -12.93 -2.62 5.76
N LYS A 235 -14.03 -3.16 6.30
CA LYS A 235 -14.58 -4.46 5.87
C LYS A 235 -15.22 -4.36 4.47
N ILE A 236 -15.92 -3.27 4.19
CA ILE A 236 -16.49 -2.98 2.88
C ILE A 236 -15.34 -2.87 1.87
N THR A 237 -14.39 -1.97 2.12
CA THR A 237 -13.17 -1.75 1.32
C THR A 237 -12.46 -3.07 1.03
N LYS A 238 -12.16 -3.90 2.04
CA LYS A 238 -11.50 -5.20 1.85
C LYS A 238 -12.21 -6.11 0.83
N ARG A 239 -13.56 -6.08 0.78
CA ARG A 239 -14.35 -6.91 -0.14
C ARG A 239 -14.38 -6.36 -1.57
N ILE A 240 -14.39 -5.03 -1.70
CA ILE A 240 -14.59 -4.36 -2.99
C ILE A 240 -13.28 -3.96 -3.69
N ILE A 241 -12.17 -3.84 -2.94
CA ILE A 241 -10.89 -3.32 -3.44
C ILE A 241 -10.32 -4.11 -4.64
N LYS A 242 -10.61 -5.41 -4.71
CA LYS A 242 -10.18 -6.31 -5.80
C LYS A 242 -10.70 -5.92 -7.18
N TYR A 243 -11.80 -5.17 -7.24
CA TYR A 243 -12.41 -4.72 -8.48
C TYR A 243 -11.77 -3.42 -8.94
N ASP A 244 -11.04 -3.44 -10.06
CA ASP A 244 -10.30 -2.27 -10.53
C ASP A 244 -11.19 -1.12 -10.98
N PHE A 245 -12.40 -1.42 -11.47
CA PHE A 245 -13.38 -0.40 -11.85
C PHE A 245 -13.89 0.43 -10.66
N ILE A 246 -13.76 -0.05 -9.42
CA ILE A 246 -14.11 0.72 -8.23
C ILE A 246 -12.96 1.68 -7.91
N THR A 247 -13.16 2.94 -8.28
CA THR A 247 -12.20 4.04 -8.03
C THR A 247 -12.66 4.89 -6.85
N PRO A 248 -11.76 5.68 -6.22
CA PRO A 248 -12.13 6.63 -5.17
C PRO A 248 -13.28 7.54 -5.61
N ASN A 249 -13.17 8.20 -6.76
CA ASN A 249 -14.19 9.12 -7.26
C ASN A 249 -15.57 8.46 -7.47
N ILE A 250 -15.62 7.20 -7.91
CA ILE A 250 -16.88 6.45 -8.00
C ILE A 250 -17.46 6.21 -6.60
N MET A 251 -16.60 5.92 -5.62
CA MET A 251 -17.02 5.71 -4.25
C MET A 251 -17.54 7.00 -3.61
N THR A 252 -16.85 8.12 -3.83
CA THR A 252 -17.30 9.46 -3.45
C THR A 252 -18.68 9.76 -4.04
N PHE A 253 -18.87 9.59 -5.35
CA PHE A 253 -20.15 9.83 -6.00
C PHE A 253 -21.27 8.91 -5.47
N PHE A 254 -20.97 7.64 -5.22
CA PHE A 254 -21.94 6.71 -4.65
C PHE A 254 -22.34 7.09 -3.22
N SER A 255 -21.39 7.52 -2.39
CA SER A 255 -21.71 8.03 -1.05
C SER A 255 -22.62 9.27 -1.12
N PHE A 256 -22.33 10.19 -2.05
CA PHE A 256 -23.16 11.36 -2.31
C PHE A 256 -24.60 10.99 -2.72
N LEU A 257 -24.80 9.96 -3.55
CA LEU A 257 -26.13 9.46 -3.87
C LEU A 257 -26.87 8.91 -2.64
N ILE A 258 -26.18 8.24 -1.72
CA ILE A 258 -26.77 7.82 -0.44
C ILE A 258 -27.21 9.06 0.36
N GLY A 259 -26.38 10.10 0.41
CA GLY A 259 -26.72 11.39 1.02
C GLY A 259 -27.99 12.02 0.43
N ILE A 260 -28.13 12.04 -0.89
CA ILE A 260 -29.37 12.48 -1.56
C ILE A 260 -30.57 11.64 -1.11
N THR A 261 -30.44 10.30 -1.10
CA THR A 261 -31.55 9.44 -0.68
C THR A 261 -31.92 9.66 0.78
N SER A 262 -30.94 9.89 1.66
CA SER A 262 -31.17 10.26 3.06
C SER A 262 -32.00 11.53 3.17
N SER A 263 -31.62 12.58 2.42
CA SER A 263 -32.38 13.84 2.35
C SER A 263 -33.83 13.63 1.89
N LEU A 264 -34.05 12.80 0.86
CA LEU A 264 -35.41 12.47 0.39
C LEU A 264 -36.26 11.78 1.45
N PHE A 265 -35.69 10.85 2.23
CA PHE A 265 -36.43 10.19 3.32
C PHE A 265 -36.76 11.17 4.46
N PHE A 266 -35.87 12.10 4.77
CA PHE A 266 -36.20 13.20 5.68
C PHE A 266 -37.37 14.03 5.13
N LEU A 267 -37.29 14.44 3.85
CA LEU A 267 -38.33 15.22 3.17
C LEU A 267 -39.71 14.54 3.20
N MET A 268 -39.74 13.21 3.05
CA MET A 268 -40.97 12.40 3.12
C MET A 268 -41.51 12.20 4.54
N GLY A 269 -40.91 12.83 5.56
CA GLY A 269 -41.33 12.70 6.95
C GLY A 269 -40.92 11.38 7.61
N ASN A 270 -39.92 10.67 7.06
CA ASN A 270 -39.38 9.44 7.65
C ASN A 270 -37.95 9.68 8.22
N PRO A 271 -37.84 10.36 9.39
CA PRO A 271 -36.54 10.77 9.93
C PRO A 271 -35.68 9.59 10.39
N VAL A 272 -36.28 8.46 10.76
CA VAL A 272 -35.53 7.27 11.20
C VAL A 272 -34.75 6.70 10.02
N VAL A 273 -35.42 6.47 8.89
CA VAL A 273 -34.74 5.95 7.68
C VAL A 273 -33.76 6.99 7.14
N GLY A 274 -34.13 8.28 7.12
CA GLY A 274 -33.25 9.38 6.76
C GLY A 274 -31.96 9.38 7.58
N GLY A 275 -32.06 9.31 8.91
CA GLY A 275 -30.92 9.29 9.82
C GLY A 275 -30.04 8.05 9.67
N VAL A 276 -30.63 6.86 9.50
CA VAL A 276 -29.87 5.64 9.23
C VAL A 276 -29.09 5.76 7.92
N LEU A 277 -29.72 6.27 6.85
CA LEU A 277 -29.04 6.47 5.56
C LEU A 277 -27.94 7.54 5.65
N SER A 278 -28.12 8.60 6.44
CA SER A 278 -27.07 9.60 6.69
C SER A 278 -25.86 8.96 7.38
N GLN A 279 -26.09 8.11 8.38
CA GLN A 279 -25.00 7.37 9.03
C GLN A 279 -24.32 6.38 8.06
N VAL A 280 -25.09 5.69 7.20
CA VAL A 280 -24.54 4.82 6.16
C VAL A 280 -23.72 5.62 5.15
N CYS A 281 -24.17 6.81 4.74
CA CYS A 281 -23.43 7.74 3.89
C CYS A 281 -22.04 8.01 4.49
N SER A 282 -21.98 8.40 5.77
CA SER A 282 -20.72 8.68 6.48
C SER A 282 -19.79 7.46 6.61
N ILE A 283 -20.33 6.23 6.64
CA ILE A 283 -19.51 5.01 6.62
C ILE A 283 -18.94 4.73 5.23
N VAL A 284 -19.76 4.88 4.20
CA VAL A 284 -19.41 4.57 2.81
C VAL A 284 -18.45 5.62 2.25
N ASP A 285 -18.64 6.89 2.59
CA ASP A 285 -17.74 8.00 2.29
C ASP A 285 -16.29 7.61 2.62
N GLY A 286 -16.02 7.20 3.87
CA GLY A 286 -14.68 6.80 4.30
C GLY A 286 -14.01 5.68 3.50
N CYS A 287 -14.74 4.90 2.68
CA CYS A 287 -14.18 3.88 1.80
C CYS A 287 -13.37 4.49 0.65
N ASP A 288 -13.69 5.70 0.19
CA ASP A 288 -13.06 6.30 -0.99
C ASP A 288 -11.56 6.60 -0.75
N GLY A 289 -11.23 7.13 0.42
CA GLY A 289 -9.90 7.48 0.86
C GLY A 289 -9.12 6.24 1.27
N GLU A 290 -9.79 5.19 1.74
CA GLU A 290 -9.18 3.88 1.97
C GLU A 290 -8.77 3.23 0.65
N ILE A 291 -9.65 3.25 -0.36
CA ILE A 291 -9.36 2.78 -1.72
C ILE A 291 -8.23 3.62 -2.34
N ALA A 292 -8.26 4.95 -2.18
CA ALA A 292 -7.24 5.85 -2.71
C ALA A 292 -5.85 5.53 -2.14
N ARG A 293 -5.77 5.20 -0.84
CA ARG A 293 -4.55 4.80 -0.15
C ARG A 293 -4.06 3.44 -0.62
N LEU A 294 -4.90 2.42 -0.55
CA LEU A 294 -4.53 1.05 -0.88
C LEU A 294 -4.16 0.87 -2.35
N LYS A 295 -4.87 1.55 -3.27
CA LYS A 295 -4.58 1.46 -4.70
C LYS A 295 -3.51 2.45 -5.18
N ASN A 296 -2.98 3.29 -4.30
CA ASN A 296 -2.10 4.41 -4.63
C ASN A 296 -2.68 5.34 -5.74
N LEU A 297 -3.95 5.71 -5.57
CA LEU A 297 -4.76 6.53 -6.48
C LEU A 297 -5.11 7.91 -5.90
N ARG A 298 -4.45 8.34 -4.83
CA ARG A 298 -4.65 9.70 -4.27
C ARG A 298 -4.39 10.75 -5.36
N SER A 299 -5.28 11.74 -5.46
CA SER A 299 -5.14 12.86 -6.40
C SER A 299 -5.70 14.15 -5.80
N PRO A 300 -5.17 15.34 -6.16
CA PRO A 300 -5.70 16.61 -5.70
C PRO A 300 -7.17 16.82 -6.11
N PHE A 301 -7.51 16.46 -7.35
CA PHE A 301 -8.89 16.53 -7.84
C PHE A 301 -9.84 15.66 -7.02
N GLY A 302 -9.45 14.41 -6.71
CA GLY A 302 -10.28 13.51 -5.90
C GLY A 302 -10.56 14.08 -4.51
N GLN A 303 -9.56 14.69 -3.86
CA GLN A 303 -9.74 15.34 -2.56
C GLN A 303 -10.70 16.53 -2.61
N VAL A 304 -10.62 17.34 -3.67
CA VAL A 304 -11.55 18.46 -3.88
C VAL A 304 -12.97 17.95 -4.15
N LEU A 305 -13.11 16.95 -5.03
CA LEU A 305 -14.41 16.35 -5.35
C LEU A 305 -15.09 15.80 -4.11
N ASP A 306 -14.35 15.04 -3.30
CA ASP A 306 -14.77 14.50 -2.01
C ASP A 306 -15.29 15.59 -1.06
N SER A 307 -14.44 16.58 -0.78
CA SER A 307 -14.79 17.69 0.11
C SER A 307 -16.02 18.47 -0.36
N VAL A 308 -16.16 18.72 -1.67
CA VAL A 308 -17.29 19.47 -2.24
C VAL A 308 -18.59 18.66 -2.14
N LEU A 309 -18.58 17.38 -2.53
CA LEU A 309 -19.77 16.54 -2.51
C LEU A 309 -20.27 16.29 -1.08
N ASP A 310 -19.35 16.18 -0.11
CA ASP A 310 -19.70 16.13 1.31
C ASP A 310 -20.48 17.37 1.76
N ARG A 311 -20.00 18.58 1.39
CA ARG A 311 -20.72 19.82 1.74
C ARG A 311 -22.12 19.85 1.10
N TYR A 312 -22.23 19.43 -0.15
CA TYR A 312 -23.55 19.34 -0.80
C TYR A 312 -24.45 18.31 -0.12
N ALA A 313 -23.94 17.12 0.24
CA ALA A 313 -24.72 16.10 0.95
C ALA A 313 -25.24 16.62 2.28
N ASP A 314 -24.37 17.25 3.09
CA ASP A 314 -24.75 17.83 4.39
C ASP A 314 -25.87 18.87 4.23
N ILE A 315 -25.71 19.81 3.28
CA ILE A 315 -26.72 20.86 3.02
C ILE A 315 -28.04 20.23 2.57
N LEU A 316 -28.01 19.26 1.66
CA LEU A 316 -29.22 18.60 1.18
C LEU A 316 -29.95 17.86 2.30
N ILE A 317 -29.24 17.18 3.21
CA ILE A 317 -29.85 16.48 4.35
C ILE A 317 -30.55 17.48 5.27
N VAL A 318 -29.88 18.56 5.67
CA VAL A 318 -30.48 19.60 6.53
C VAL A 318 -31.66 20.28 5.82
N MET A 319 -31.56 20.48 4.51
CA MET A 319 -32.64 21.04 3.69
C MET A 319 -33.85 20.12 3.62
N GLY A 320 -33.64 18.80 3.53
CA GLY A 320 -34.70 17.79 3.59
C GLY A 320 -35.47 17.84 4.91
N VAL A 321 -34.75 18.02 6.03
CA VAL A 321 -35.36 18.23 7.36
C VAL A 321 -36.17 19.54 7.39
N LEU A 322 -35.59 20.65 6.92
CA LEU A 322 -36.27 21.96 6.91
C LEU A 322 -37.61 21.89 6.15
N PHE A 323 -37.62 21.30 4.97
CA PHE A 323 -38.83 21.20 4.16
C PHE A 323 -39.87 20.20 4.72
N ALA A 324 -39.44 19.15 5.41
CA ALA A 324 -40.34 18.18 6.03
C ALA A 324 -41.12 18.75 7.22
N TYR A 325 -40.45 19.56 8.05
CA TYR A 325 -41.01 20.06 9.31
C TYR A 325 -41.50 21.51 9.25
N GLY A 326 -41.37 22.17 8.10
CA GLY A 326 -41.95 23.47 7.82
C GLY A 326 -40.96 24.64 7.84
N ILE A 327 -41.26 25.63 7.01
CA ILE A 327 -40.44 26.81 6.80
C ILE A 327 -40.95 27.97 7.66
N GLU A 328 -40.64 27.91 8.95
CA GLU A 328 -40.88 29.03 9.86
C GLU A 328 -39.65 29.94 9.96
N LYS A 329 -39.83 31.18 10.42
CA LYS A 329 -38.73 32.13 10.63
C LYS A 329 -37.60 31.52 11.47
N LEU A 330 -37.96 30.80 12.54
CA LEU A 330 -37.00 30.13 13.40
C LEU A 330 -36.26 29.00 12.68
N SER A 331 -36.97 28.15 11.92
CA SER A 331 -36.39 27.05 11.16
C SER A 331 -35.39 27.53 10.10
N ILE A 332 -35.68 28.65 9.43
CA ILE A 332 -34.76 29.28 8.46
C ILE A 332 -33.48 29.74 9.17
N ILE A 333 -33.61 30.39 10.33
CA ILE A 333 -32.46 30.86 11.12
C ILE A 333 -31.61 29.65 11.56
N LEU A 334 -32.24 28.59 12.08
CA LEU A 334 -31.56 27.37 12.48
C LEU A 334 -30.86 26.66 11.31
N PHE A 335 -31.51 26.60 10.15
CA PHE A 335 -30.92 26.09 8.91
C PHE A 335 -29.68 26.88 8.51
N PHE A 336 -29.75 28.21 8.52
CA PHE A 336 -28.62 29.08 8.21
C PHE A 336 -27.44 28.80 9.15
N PHE A 337 -27.67 28.71 10.46
CA PHE A 337 -26.62 28.39 11.42
C PHE A 337 -26.06 26.96 11.27
N ALA A 338 -26.91 25.98 10.96
CA ALA A 338 -26.48 24.60 10.72
C ALA A 338 -25.58 24.50 9.48
N CYS A 339 -25.99 25.10 8.35
CA CYS A 339 -25.21 25.09 7.11
C CYS A 339 -23.94 25.93 7.21
N SER A 340 -24.02 27.14 7.77
CA SER A 340 -22.81 27.98 7.96
C SER A 340 -21.84 27.31 8.93
N GLY A 341 -22.32 26.72 10.02
CA GLY A 341 -21.49 25.98 10.98
C GLY A 341 -20.77 24.80 10.33
N SER A 342 -21.46 24.00 9.51
CA SER A 342 -20.85 22.85 8.84
C SER A 342 -19.80 23.25 7.78
N ILE A 343 -20.00 24.38 7.10
CA ILE A 343 -19.05 24.90 6.10
C ILE A 343 -17.85 25.57 6.80
N LEU A 344 -18.09 26.44 7.78
CA LEU A 344 -17.03 27.19 8.47
C LEU A 344 -16.07 26.26 9.22
N PHE A 345 -16.60 25.21 9.88
CA PHE A 345 -15.75 24.22 10.54
C PHE A 345 -14.81 23.53 9.55
N SER A 346 -15.35 23.09 8.40
CA SER A 346 -14.55 22.46 7.34
C SER A 346 -13.51 23.45 6.77
N TYR A 347 -13.90 24.70 6.53
CA TYR A 347 -13.00 25.72 6.01
C TYR A 347 -11.82 26.01 6.94
N ILE A 348 -12.07 26.18 8.25
CA ILE A 348 -11.01 26.41 9.25
C ILE A 348 -10.10 25.19 9.34
N TYR A 349 -10.67 23.99 9.35
CA TYR A 349 -9.88 22.75 9.44
C TYR A 349 -8.93 22.59 8.24
N HIS A 350 -9.29 23.08 7.05
CA HIS A 350 -8.41 23.05 5.88
C HIS A 350 -7.30 24.13 5.90
N LEU A 351 -7.39 25.13 6.79
CA LEU A 351 -6.37 26.17 6.97
C LEU A 351 -5.33 25.83 8.06
N THR A 352 -5.62 24.83 8.90
CA THR A 352 -4.74 24.31 9.97
C THR A 352 -4.12 22.99 9.56
#